data_AF-A0A0G1EN55-F1
#
_entry.id   AF-A0A0G1EN55-F1
#
_cell.length_a   1.000
_cell.length_b   1.000
_cell.length_c   1.000
_cell.angle_alpha   90.00
_cell.angle_beta   90.00
_cell.angle_gamma   90.00
#
_symmetry.space_group_name_H-M   'P 1'
#
loop_
_entity.id
_entity.type
_entity.pdbx_description
1 polymer ?
#
loop_
_entity_poly.entity_id
_entity_poly.type
_entity_poly.pdbx_seq_one_letter_code
_entity_poly.pdbx_strand_id
1 'polypeptide(L)'
;MQFKVPQFLDIEDKIFGPFTFREFVYLAGGAGLCFIIYKLLGLILGTIPILIIAGFSLLLTFYRPNNKPFVNMIGAGFKYFTQNKLYIWKKDKEKDKTKRPPASKDEIKIRMMSEEGLNGSKLRDLAWSLDVLDLSRHKNEL
;
A
#
# COMPACT_ATOMS: atom_id res chain seq x y z
N MET A 1 -2.26 12.78 26.78
CA MET A 1 -3.68 12.54 26.45
C MET A 1 -3.73 11.39 25.45
N GLN A 2 -4.41 10.29 25.77
CA GLN A 2 -4.58 9.17 24.84
C GLN A 2 -5.84 9.44 24.00
N PHE A 3 -5.67 9.69 22.70
CA PHE A 3 -6.80 9.85 21.78
C PHE A 3 -7.32 8.47 21.39
N LYS A 4 -8.61 8.22 21.62
CA LYS A 4 -9.27 7.04 21.05
C LYS A 4 -9.42 7.26 19.55
N VAL A 5 -8.75 6.44 18.75
CA VAL A 5 -8.88 6.48 17.30
C VAL A 5 -10.24 5.88 16.93
N PRO A 6 -11.13 6.62 16.25
CA PRO A 6 -12.38 6.04 15.77
C PRO A 6 -12.08 4.95 14.74
N GLN A 7 -12.69 3.78 14.92
CA GLN A 7 -12.42 2.57 14.14
C GLN A 7 -13.03 2.59 12.72
N PHE A 8 -13.86 3.59 12.40
CA PHE A 8 -14.63 3.66 11.16
C PHE A 8 -14.16 4.75 10.19
N LEU A 9 -12.89 5.13 10.23
CA LEU A 9 -12.34 6.14 9.31
C LEU A 9 -12.20 5.62 7.86
N ASP A 10 -12.15 4.29 7.68
CA ASP A 10 -11.92 3.65 6.38
C ASP A 10 -13.20 3.28 5.60
N ILE A 11 -14.38 3.44 6.22
CA ILE A 11 -15.66 3.16 5.55
C ILE A 11 -16.18 4.46 4.96
N GLU A 12 -16.44 4.47 3.65
CA GLU A 12 -17.06 5.63 3.02
C GLU A 12 -18.47 5.88 3.53
N ASP A 13 -18.78 7.16 3.71
CA ASP A 13 -20.11 7.61 4.06
C ASP A 13 -21.12 7.25 2.96
N LYS A 14 -22.21 6.62 3.38
CA LYS A 14 -23.36 6.34 2.53
C LYS A 14 -24.24 7.57 2.47
N ILE A 15 -23.98 8.42 1.48
CA ILE A 15 -24.69 9.69 1.29
C ILE A 15 -26.09 9.47 0.71
N PHE A 16 -26.26 8.44 -0.13
CA PHE A 16 -27.51 8.18 -0.85
C PHE A 16 -28.11 6.83 -0.45
N GLY A 17 -28.79 6.81 0.70
CA GLY A 17 -29.45 5.62 1.22
C GLY A 17 -28.44 4.47 1.45
N PRO A 18 -28.52 3.35 0.71
CA PRO A 18 -27.57 2.25 0.86
C PRO A 18 -26.23 2.49 0.15
N PHE A 19 -26.13 3.51 -0.71
CA PHE A 19 -25.00 3.72 -1.62
C PHE A 19 -24.00 4.77 -1.12
N THR A 20 -22.71 4.50 -1.33
CA THR A 20 -21.65 5.51 -1.22
C THR A 20 -21.72 6.49 -2.39
N PHE A 21 -21.03 7.63 -2.26
CA PHE A 21 -20.95 8.60 -3.36
C PHE A 21 -20.41 7.98 -4.66
N ARG A 22 -19.36 7.15 -4.57
CA ARG A 22 -18.75 6.47 -5.73
C ARG A 22 -19.74 5.53 -6.41
N GLU A 23 -20.46 4.73 -5.63
CA GLU A 23 -21.47 3.78 -6.11
C GLU A 23 -22.61 4.51 -6.82
N PHE A 24 -23.09 5.62 -6.24
CA PHE A 24 -24.10 6.47 -6.87
C PHE A 24 -23.61 7.01 -8.22
N VAL A 25 -22.35 7.48 -8.31
CA VAL A 25 -21.78 7.96 -9.57
C VAL A 25 -21.69 6.85 -10.62
N TYR A 26 -21.39 5.61 -10.25
CA TYR A 26 -21.38 4.49 -11.20
C TYR A 26 -22.76 4.17 -11.74
N LEU A 27 -23.80 4.19 -10.90
CA LEU A 27 -25.18 3.97 -11.32
C LEU A 27 -25.71 5.14 -12.17
N ALA A 28 -25.52 6.38 -11.71
CA ALA A 28 -25.97 7.56 -12.42
C ALA A 28 -25.25 7.72 -13.77
N GLY A 29 -23.93 7.52 -13.77
CA GLY A 29 -23.12 7.51 -14.99
C GLY A 29 -23.51 6.39 -15.94
N GLY A 30 -23.70 5.16 -15.45
CA GLY A 30 -24.14 4.03 -16.24
C GLY A 30 -25.53 4.22 -16.86
N ALA A 31 -26.49 4.70 -16.07
CA ALA A 31 -27.84 5.02 -16.55
C ALA A 31 -27.83 6.16 -17.57
N GLY A 32 -27.06 7.23 -17.33
CA GLY A 32 -26.89 8.32 -18.28
C GLY A 32 -26.29 7.85 -19.61
N LEU A 33 -25.28 6.98 -19.56
CA LEU A 33 -24.64 6.42 -20.75
C LEU A 33 -25.58 5.48 -21.52
N CYS A 34 -26.38 4.68 -20.81
CA CYS A 34 -27.46 3.88 -21.42
C CYS A 34 -28.49 4.76 -22.12
N PHE A 35 -28.89 5.88 -21.51
CA PHE A 35 -29.84 6.82 -22.10
C PHE A 35 -29.27 7.47 -23.38
N ILE A 36 -28.00 7.87 -23.36
CA ILE A 36 -27.31 8.42 -24.53
C ILE A 36 -27.31 7.40 -25.68
N ILE A 37 -26.95 6.14 -25.41
CA ILE A 37 -26.94 5.08 -26.42
C ILE A 37 -28.34 4.81 -26.96
N TYR A 38 -29.34 4.74 -26.08
CA TYR A 38 -30.74 4.61 -26.49
C TYR A 38 -31.16 5.74 -27.43
N LYS A 39 -30.76 6.98 -27.12
CA LYS A 39 -31.06 8.15 -27.97
C LYS A 39 -30.33 8.12 -29.32
N LEU A 40 -29.11 7.60 -29.37
CA LEU A 40 -28.27 7.55 -30.58
C LEU A 40 -28.63 6.38 -31.52
N LEU A 41 -28.79 5.17 -30.98
CA LEU A 41 -28.95 3.94 -31.75
C LEU A 41 -30.39 3.41 -31.78
N GLY A 42 -31.29 3.98 -30.98
CA GLY A 42 -32.64 3.46 -30.78
C GLY A 42 -32.65 2.12 -30.01
N LEU A 43 -33.84 1.56 -29.81
CA LEU A 43 -34.02 0.32 -29.03
C LEU A 43 -33.38 -0.90 -29.73
N ILE A 44 -33.56 -1.06 -31.03
CA ILE A 44 -33.19 -2.30 -31.74
C ILE A 44 -31.66 -2.49 -31.76
N LEU A 45 -30.91 -1.47 -32.18
CA LEU A 45 -29.44 -1.54 -32.23
C LEU A 45 -28.81 -1.26 -30.86
N GLY A 46 -29.46 -0.46 -30.03
CA GLY A 46 -28.95 -0.04 -28.72
C GLY A 46 -29.11 -1.10 -27.62
N THR A 47 -30.01 -2.08 -27.76
CA THR A 47 -30.29 -3.05 -26.68
C THR A 47 -29.05 -3.80 -26.22
N ILE A 48 -28.23 -4.30 -27.15
CA ILE A 48 -27.01 -5.05 -26.83
C ILE A 48 -26.00 -4.20 -26.03
N PRO A 49 -25.56 -3.02 -26.51
CA PRO A 49 -24.60 -2.21 -25.75
C PRO A 49 -25.20 -1.68 -24.43
N ILE A 50 -26.49 -1.35 -24.40
CA ILE A 50 -27.18 -0.94 -23.16
C ILE A 50 -27.11 -2.05 -22.12
N LEU A 51 -27.40 -3.31 -22.49
CA LEU A 51 -27.33 -4.45 -21.57
C LEU A 51 -25.94 -4.65 -20.99
N ILE A 52 -24.90 -4.52 -21.83
CA ILE A 52 -23.51 -4.65 -21.41
C ILE A 52 -23.15 -3.55 -20.40
N ILE A 53 -23.50 -2.30 -20.70
CA ILE A 53 -23.15 -1.15 -19.85
C ILE A 53 -23.95 -1.16 -18.54
N ALA A 54 -25.24 -1.47 -18.61
CA ALA A 54 -26.10 -1.61 -17.44
C ALA A 54 -25.59 -2.73 -16.53
N GLY A 55 -25.28 -3.90 -17.09
CA GLY A 55 -24.69 -5.01 -16.35
C GLY A 55 -23.35 -4.65 -15.71
N PHE A 56 -22.48 -3.95 -16.45
CA PHE A 56 -21.19 -3.51 -15.94
C PHE A 56 -21.30 -2.48 -14.80
N SER A 57 -22.22 -1.51 -14.91
CA SER A 57 -22.51 -0.54 -13.84
C SER A 57 -23.04 -1.21 -12.57
N LEU A 58 -23.91 -2.22 -12.72
CA LEU A 58 -24.39 -3.02 -11.60
C LEU A 58 -23.27 -3.83 -10.93
N LEU A 59 -22.41 -4.47 -11.72
CA LEU A 59 -21.22 -5.17 -11.23
C LEU A 59 -20.31 -4.24 -10.42
N LEU A 60 -20.03 -3.05 -10.94
CA LEU A 60 -19.23 -2.04 -10.24
C LEU A 60 -19.79 -1.65 -8.87
N THR A 61 -21.11 -1.67 -8.72
CA THR A 61 -21.80 -1.21 -7.52
C THR A 61 -22.02 -2.32 -6.49
N PHE A 62 -22.50 -3.48 -6.94
CA PHE A 62 -22.93 -4.56 -6.03
C PHE A 62 -21.90 -5.65 -5.84
N TYR A 63 -21.00 -5.87 -6.79
CA TYR A 63 -20.01 -6.94 -6.70
C TYR A 63 -18.81 -6.47 -5.87
N ARG A 64 -18.47 -7.24 -4.82
CA ARG A 64 -17.39 -6.90 -3.88
C ARG A 64 -16.47 -8.10 -3.64
N PRO A 65 -15.56 -8.40 -4.57
CA PRO A 65 -14.61 -9.50 -4.39
C PRO A 65 -13.69 -9.23 -3.19
N ASN A 66 -13.58 -10.20 -2.28
CA ASN A 66 -12.73 -10.12 -1.08
C ASN A 66 -12.97 -8.88 -0.21
N ASN A 67 -14.23 -8.47 -0.04
CA ASN A 67 -14.62 -7.27 0.71
C ASN A 67 -14.01 -5.96 0.17
N LYS A 68 -13.59 -5.92 -1.09
CA LYS A 68 -13.09 -4.70 -1.75
C LYS A 68 -14.03 -4.28 -2.88
N PRO A 69 -14.14 -2.95 -3.14
CA PRO A 69 -14.87 -2.46 -4.30
C PRO A 69 -14.33 -3.08 -5.60
N PHE A 70 -15.22 -3.49 -6.51
CA PHE A 70 -14.84 -4.12 -7.78
C PHE A 70 -13.88 -3.26 -8.62
N VAL A 71 -14.00 -1.93 -8.53
CA VAL A 71 -13.08 -0.96 -9.16
C VAL A 71 -11.62 -1.25 -8.82
N ASN A 72 -11.33 -1.63 -7.57
CA ASN A 72 -9.96 -1.93 -7.16
C ASN A 72 -9.44 -3.20 -7.83
N MET A 73 -10.32 -4.19 -8.05
CA MET A 73 -9.96 -5.41 -8.76
C MET A 73 -9.68 -5.13 -10.23
N ILE A 74 -10.51 -4.33 -10.90
CA ILE A 74 -10.28 -3.90 -12.29
C ILE A 74 -8.97 -3.12 -12.39
N GLY A 75 -8.74 -2.16 -11.49
CA GLY A 75 -7.51 -1.38 -11.46
C GLY A 75 -6.27 -2.25 -11.23
N ALA A 76 -6.35 -3.23 -10.35
CA ALA A 76 -5.27 -4.20 -10.13
C ALA A 76 -5.03 -5.09 -11.35
N GLY A 77 -6.10 -5.56 -12.01
CA GLY A 77 -6.01 -6.35 -13.24
C GLY A 77 -5.38 -5.56 -14.39
N PHE A 78 -5.80 -4.30 -14.57
CA PHE A 78 -5.23 -3.40 -15.57
C PHE A 78 -3.76 -3.11 -15.30
N LYS A 79 -3.40 -2.83 -14.04
CA LYS A 79 -2.00 -2.67 -13.63
C LYS A 79 -1.19 -3.94 -13.89
N TYR A 80 -1.76 -5.12 -13.61
CA TYR A 80 -1.09 -6.39 -13.84
C TYR A 80 -0.84 -6.68 -15.32
N PHE A 81 -1.78 -6.28 -16.18
CA PHE A 81 -1.67 -6.46 -17.62
C PHE A 81 -0.63 -5.52 -18.24
N THR A 82 -0.55 -4.28 -17.75
CA THR A 82 0.35 -3.24 -18.27
C THR A 82 1.75 -3.23 -17.64
N GLN A 83 1.92 -3.79 -16.44
CA GLN A 83 3.22 -3.80 -15.77
C GLN A 83 4.19 -4.80 -16.42
N ASN A 84 5.45 -4.38 -16.53
CA ASN A 84 6.55 -5.28 -16.87
C ASN A 84 6.71 -6.32 -15.75
N LYS A 85 6.66 -7.61 -16.12
CA LYS A 85 6.77 -8.75 -15.18
C LYS A 85 8.19 -9.01 -14.69
N LEU A 86 9.09 -8.03 -14.80
CA LEU A 86 10.48 -8.18 -14.44
C LEU A 86 10.66 -7.87 -12.95
N TYR A 87 10.60 -8.93 -12.15
CA TYR A 87 10.87 -8.86 -10.71
C TYR A 87 12.38 -8.88 -10.47
N ILE A 88 13.02 -7.71 -10.55
CA ILE A 88 14.40 -7.57 -10.06
C ILE A 88 14.34 -7.30 -8.56
N TRP A 89 15.03 -8.13 -7.77
CA TRP A 89 15.28 -7.81 -6.38
C TRP A 89 16.10 -6.51 -6.30
N LYS A 90 15.44 -5.42 -5.93
CA LYS A 90 16.11 -4.17 -5.58
C LYS A 90 16.32 -4.19 -4.08
N LYS A 91 17.58 -4.24 -3.65
CA LYS A 91 17.95 -3.87 -2.30
C LYS A 91 17.54 -2.42 -2.13
N ASP A 92 16.42 -2.18 -1.45
CA ASP A 92 16.00 -0.83 -1.09
C ASP A 92 17.13 -0.24 -0.26
N LYS A 93 17.94 0.63 -0.86
CA LYS A 93 18.66 1.62 -0.08
C LYS A 93 17.55 2.50 0.46
N GLU A 94 17.25 2.30 1.74
CA GLU A 94 16.25 3.03 2.49
C GLU A 94 16.39 4.51 2.14
N LYS A 95 15.57 4.97 1.19
CA LYS A 95 15.44 6.39 0.92
C LYS A 95 14.72 6.87 2.16
N ASP A 96 15.47 7.61 2.96
CA ASP A 96 15.07 8.32 4.16
C ASP A 96 13.75 9.07 3.91
N LYS A 97 12.64 8.34 4.02
CA LYS A 97 11.26 8.84 3.96
C LYS A 97 10.80 9.25 5.35
N THR A 98 11.74 9.40 6.27
CA THR A 98 11.54 10.10 7.51
C THR A 98 11.86 11.57 7.31
N LYS A 99 10.90 12.32 6.74
CA LYS A 99 10.71 13.71 7.16
C LYS A 99 10.27 13.68 8.63
N ARG A 100 11.20 13.35 9.53
CA ARG A 100 11.02 13.54 10.97
C ARG A 100 11.00 15.06 11.19
N PRO A 101 10.06 15.60 11.99
CA PRO A 101 10.16 16.98 12.43
C PRO A 101 11.53 17.19 13.11
N PRO A 102 12.12 18.40 13.04
CA PRO A 102 13.45 18.63 13.58
C PRO A 102 13.46 18.27 15.08
N ALA A 103 14.27 17.27 15.43
CA ALA A 103 14.43 16.80 16.80
C ALA A 103 14.91 17.95 17.69
N SER A 104 14.41 17.99 18.92
CA SER A 104 14.87 18.94 19.94
C SER A 104 16.36 18.73 20.24
N LYS A 105 17.08 19.78 20.64
CA LYS A 105 18.53 19.73 20.90
C LYS A 105 18.92 18.65 21.93
N ASP A 106 17.99 18.30 22.82
CA ASP A 106 18.18 17.29 23.86
C ASP A 106 18.13 15.86 23.29
N GLU A 107 17.27 15.60 22.31
CA GLU A 107 17.20 14.30 21.62
C GLU A 107 18.45 14.05 20.75
N ILE A 108 19.02 15.08 20.15
CA ILE A 108 20.26 14.98 19.36
C ILE A 108 21.45 14.60 20.26
N LYS A 109 21.53 15.16 21.48
CA LYS A 109 22.60 14.86 22.44
C LYS A 109 22.51 13.42 22.97
N ILE A 110 21.30 12.96 23.29
CA ILE A 110 21.07 11.56 23.71
C ILE A 110 21.40 10.59 22.57
N ARG A 111 21.07 10.95 21.32
CA ARG A 111 21.35 10.11 20.16
C ARG A 111 22.84 10.01 19.84
N MET A 112 23.59 11.11 19.92
CA MET A 112 25.06 11.10 19.78
C MET A 112 25.75 10.24 20.86
N MET A 113 25.22 10.24 22.08
CA MET A 113 25.72 9.41 23.17
C MET A 113 25.35 7.92 23.02
N SER A 114 24.26 7.62 22.31
CA SER A 114 23.83 6.25 21.98
C SER A 114 24.43 5.69 20.69
N GLU A 115 24.90 6.55 19.78
CA GLU A 115 25.59 6.20 18.52
C GLU A 115 27.08 5.91 18.72
N GLU A 116 27.58 5.92 19.96
CA GLU A 116 28.82 5.20 20.35
C GLU A 116 28.63 3.67 20.36
N GLY A 117 27.66 3.17 19.59
CA GLY A 117 27.54 1.78 19.24
C GLY A 117 28.77 1.32 18.46
N LEU A 118 29.57 0.46 19.10
CA LEU A 118 30.57 -0.42 18.52
C LEU A 118 31.29 0.16 17.29
N ASN A 119 32.09 1.20 17.51
CA ASN A 119 33.04 1.72 16.53
C ASN A 119 33.89 0.55 15.97
N GLY A 120 34.11 0.50 14.65
CA GLY A 120 34.76 -0.64 13.98
C GLY A 120 36.14 -1.00 14.55
N SER A 121 36.83 -0.05 15.20
CA SER A 121 38.03 -0.31 16.00
C SER A 121 37.77 -1.24 17.19
N LYS A 122 36.71 -0.99 17.98
CA LYS A 122 36.32 -1.81 19.13
C LYS A 122 35.92 -3.23 18.72
N LEU A 123 35.25 -3.38 17.58
CA LEU A 123 34.91 -4.70 17.03
C LEU A 123 36.16 -5.47 16.60
N ARG A 124 37.15 -4.77 16.02
CA ARG A 124 38.42 -5.37 15.62
C ARG A 124 39.28 -5.77 16.82
N ASP A 125 39.29 -4.96 17.87
CA ASP A 125 39.97 -5.29 19.13
C ASP A 125 39.31 -6.49 19.82
N LEU A 126 37.97 -6.57 19.80
CA LEU A 126 37.25 -7.72 20.35
C LEU A 126 37.57 -9.00 19.55
N ALA A 127 37.57 -8.93 18.22
CA ALA A 127 37.92 -10.05 17.36
C ALA A 127 39.36 -10.53 17.59
N TRP A 128 40.31 -9.59 17.74
CA TRP A 128 41.70 -9.93 18.02
C TRP A 128 41.87 -10.56 19.41
N SER A 129 41.18 -10.04 20.43
CA SER A 129 41.23 -10.63 21.77
C SER A 129 40.70 -12.06 21.81
N LEU A 130 39.68 -12.36 21.00
CA LEU A 130 39.08 -13.68 20.91
C LEU A 130 40.05 -14.68 20.25
N ASP A 131 40.71 -14.25 19.17
CA ASP A 131 41.68 -15.04 18.40
C ASP A 131 42.94 -15.36 19.23
N VAL A 132 43.43 -14.39 20.01
CA VAL A 132 44.56 -14.58 20.93
C VAL A 132 44.22 -15.53 22.08
N LEU A 133 43.01 -15.44 22.63
CA LEU A 133 42.53 -16.36 23.67
C LEU A 133 42.47 -17.81 23.15
N ASP A 134 42.02 -18.01 21.90
CA ASP A 134 41.93 -19.34 21.30
C ASP A 134 43.32 -19.98 21.08
N LEU A 135 44.29 -19.19 20.62
CA LEU A 135 45.70 -19.61 20.50
C LEU A 135 46.33 -19.96 21.85
N SER A 136 46.02 -19.21 22.90
CA SER A 136 46.53 -19.48 24.25
C SER A 136 45.94 -20.75 24.86
N ARG A 137 44.68 -21.07 24.53
CA ARG A 137 43.99 -22.27 24.98
C ARG A 137 44.62 -23.52 24.39
N HIS A 138 44.93 -23.51 23.09
CA HIS A 138 45.57 -24.63 22.41
C HIS A 138 47.01 -24.91 22.89
N LYS A 139 47.72 -23.91 23.41
CA LYS A 139 49.08 -24.10 23.96
C LYS A 139 49.09 -24.76 25.35
N ASN A 140 47.99 -24.65 26.10
CA ASN A 140 47.86 -25.23 27.45
C ASN A 140 47.26 -26.65 27.44
N GLU A 141 46.84 -27.16 26.27
CA GLU A 141 46.31 -28.51 26.08
C GLU A 141 47.35 -29.51 25.52
N LEU A 142 48.62 -29.08 25.38
CA LEU A 142 49.80 -29.89 25.04
C LEU A 142 50.77 -29.94 26.22
#